data_AF-A0A7C6NPT0-F1
#
_entry.id   AF-A0A7C6NPT0-F1
#
_cell.length_a   1.000
_cell.length_b   1.000
_cell.length_c   1.000
_cell.angle_alpha   90.00
_cell.angle_beta   90.00
_cell.angle_gamma   90.00
#
_symmetry.space_group_name_H-M   'P 1'
#
loop_
_entity.id
_entity.type
_entity.pdbx_description
1 polymer ?
#
loop_
_entity_poly.entity_id
_entity_poly.type
_entity_poly.pdbx_seq_one_letter_code
_entity_poly.pdbx_strand_id
1 'polypeptide(L)'
;MEKIKNLLSKINWTDKRLIAIVLVVLLILLMMGFNNRLVNMNRLIRQENILQTRIAGLESTKIAVEEQVAYATSEIALEEWARESNHMIEPGDQAIVLIAPDEQLSTPVPTPVAEEEIKLSNFETWKLLLFGED
;
A
#
# COMPACT_ATOMS: atom_id res chain seq x y z
N MET A 1 -17.76 16.52 53.03
CA MET A 1 -17.58 17.88 52.45
C MET A 1 -17.20 18.92 53.49
N GLU A 2 -17.76 18.92 54.72
CA GLU A 2 -17.41 19.90 55.77
C GLU A 2 -15.92 19.92 56.17
N LYS A 3 -15.26 18.76 56.27
CA LYS A 3 -13.84 18.68 56.60
C LYS A 3 -12.95 19.43 55.59
N ILE A 4 -13.26 19.36 54.31
CA ILE A 4 -12.51 20.05 53.25
C ILE A 4 -12.73 21.57 53.34
N LYS A 5 -13.96 21.99 53.64
CA LYS A 5 -14.34 23.40 53.79
C LYS A 5 -13.63 24.06 54.98
N ASN A 6 -13.53 23.37 56.11
CA ASN A 6 -12.83 23.84 57.31
C ASN A 6 -11.30 23.91 57.14
N LEU A 7 -10.73 23.05 56.28
CA LEU A 7 -9.32 23.11 55.91
C LEU A 7 -9.05 24.29 54.96
N LEU A 8 -9.97 24.58 54.03
CA LEU A 8 -9.88 25.72 53.13
C LEU A 8 -10.08 27.08 53.83
N SER A 9 -10.84 27.15 54.92
CA SER A 9 -11.10 28.42 55.61
C SER A 9 -9.96 28.88 56.51
N LYS A 10 -9.06 27.96 56.91
CA LYS A 10 -7.90 28.24 57.76
C LYS A 10 -6.64 28.62 56.96
N ILE A 11 -6.76 28.70 55.63
CA ILE A 11 -5.65 28.95 54.72
C ILE A 11 -5.53 30.46 54.43
N ASN A 12 -4.32 31.01 54.57
CA ASN A 12 -4.07 32.43 54.30
C ASN A 12 -3.88 32.65 52.80
N TRP A 13 -4.97 32.98 52.09
CA TRP A 13 -5.01 33.17 50.63
C TRP A 13 -4.16 34.33 50.10
N THR A 14 -3.58 35.15 50.98
CA THR A 14 -2.75 36.31 50.62
C THR A 14 -1.27 35.95 50.38
N ASP A 15 -0.86 34.73 50.75
CA ASP A 15 0.51 34.27 50.53
C ASP A 15 0.76 33.97 49.05
N LYS A 16 1.66 34.73 48.42
CA LYS A 16 2.10 34.54 47.01
C LYS A 16 2.52 33.10 46.70
N ARG A 17 3.06 32.39 47.71
CA ARG A 17 3.45 30.98 47.62
C ARG A 17 2.25 30.05 47.43
N LEU A 18 1.13 30.33 48.09
CA LEU A 18 -0.07 29.51 48.03
C LEU A 18 -0.79 29.65 46.69
N ILE A 19 -0.86 30.88 46.19
CA ILE A 19 -1.32 31.17 44.82
C ILE A 19 -0.45 30.48 43.77
N ALA A 20 0.88 30.50 43.95
CA ALA A 20 1.79 29.78 43.03
C ALA A 20 1.53 28.26 43.04
N ILE A 21 1.30 27.65 44.21
CA ILE A 21 0.97 26.22 44.32
C ILE A 21 -0.35 25.90 43.62
N VAL A 22 -1.40 26.72 43.86
CA VAL A 22 -2.70 26.53 43.20
C VAL A 22 -2.58 26.67 41.68
N LEU A 23 -1.82 27.66 41.20
CA LEU A 23 -1.56 27.85 39.78
C LEU A 23 -0.85 26.64 39.16
N VAL A 24 0.17 26.09 39.84
CA VAL A 24 0.89 24.89 39.38
C VAL A 24 -0.05 23.67 39.31
N VAL A 25 -0.86 23.45 40.33
CA VAL A 25 -1.85 22.36 40.34
C VAL A 25 -2.85 22.51 39.19
N LEU A 26 -3.34 23.73 38.94
CA LEU A 26 -4.24 24.03 37.83
C LEU A 26 -3.56 23.78 36.47
N LEU A 27 -2.29 24.15 36.33
CA LEU A 27 -1.49 23.89 35.13
C LEU A 27 -1.36 22.40 34.86
N ILE A 28 -1.09 21.58 35.89
CA ILE A 28 -1.00 20.13 35.77
C ILE A 28 -2.33 19.52 35.33
N LEU A 29 -3.45 19.95 35.92
CA LEU A 29 -4.79 19.48 35.53
C LEU A 29 -5.14 19.85 34.09
N LEU A 30 -4.79 21.06 33.66
CA LEU A 30 -4.97 21.51 32.28
C LEU A 30 -4.12 20.67 31.33
N MET A 31 -2.85 20.43 31.68
CA MET A 31 -1.95 19.60 30.89
C MET A 31 -2.52 18.18 30.74
N MET A 32 -3.01 17.58 31.82
CA MET A 32 -3.63 16.25 31.77
C MET A 32 -4.88 16.25 30.87
N GLY A 33 -5.77 17.23 31.02
CA GLY A 33 -7.00 17.32 30.21
C GLY A 33 -6.71 17.56 28.73
N PHE A 34 -5.75 18.44 28.43
CA PHE A 34 -5.34 18.75 27.07
C PHE A 34 -4.63 17.58 26.40
N ASN A 35 -3.70 16.94 27.10
CA ASN A 35 -2.93 15.83 26.57
C ASN A 35 -3.84 14.62 26.27
N ASN A 36 -4.79 14.31 27.17
CA ASN A 36 -5.78 13.26 26.93
C ASN A 36 -6.66 13.56 25.71
N ARG A 37 -7.10 14.81 25.53
CA ARG A 37 -7.89 15.21 24.34
C ARG A 37 -7.07 15.10 23.06
N LEU A 38 -5.82 15.55 23.05
CA LEU A 38 -4.94 15.44 21.89
C LEU A 38 -4.67 13.99 21.50
N VAL A 39 -4.36 13.13 22.47
CA VAL A 39 -4.11 11.71 22.21
C VAL A 39 -5.34 11.04 21.60
N ASN A 40 -6.53 11.32 22.14
CA ASN A 40 -7.77 10.79 21.61
C ASN A 40 -8.05 11.31 20.19
N MET A 41 -7.91 12.62 19.96
CA MET A 41 -8.12 13.20 18.63
C MET A 41 -7.17 12.59 17.59
N ASN A 42 -5.87 12.52 17.91
CA ASN A 42 -4.89 11.90 17.03
C ASN A 42 -5.16 10.42 16.78
N ARG A 43 -5.66 9.69 17.78
CA ARG A 43 -6.08 8.29 17.60
C ARG A 43 -7.24 8.18 16.63
N LEU A 44 -8.27 9.03 16.76
CA LEU A 44 -9.43 9.05 15.87
C LEU A 44 -9.03 9.38 14.43
N ILE A 45 -8.22 10.42 14.22
CA ILE A 45 -7.73 10.81 12.89
C ILE A 45 -6.96 9.65 12.22
N ARG A 46 -6.09 8.96 12.97
CA ARG A 46 -5.39 7.78 12.42
C ARG A 46 -6.36 6.66 12.03
N GLN A 47 -7.38 6.41 12.84
CA GLN A 47 -8.39 5.39 12.54
C GLN A 47 -9.20 5.76 11.30
N GLU A 48 -9.59 7.02 11.16
CA GLU A 48 -10.28 7.54 9.98
C GLU A 48 -9.43 7.37 8.72
N ASN A 49 -8.17 7.78 8.75
CA ASN A 49 -7.26 7.63 7.60
C ASN A 49 -7.10 6.17 7.17
N ILE A 50 -6.94 5.24 8.13
CA ILE A 50 -6.86 3.80 7.83
C ILE A 50 -8.16 3.31 7.17
N LEU A 51 -9.32 3.78 7.65
CA LEU A 51 -10.60 3.38 7.11
C LEU A 51 -10.80 3.92 5.69
N GLN A 52 -10.44 5.17 5.43
CA GLN A 52 -10.48 5.78 4.11
C GLN A 52 -9.60 5.02 3.10
N THR A 53 -8.37 4.65 3.48
CA THR A 53 -7.51 3.82 2.62
C THR A 53 -8.14 2.45 2.32
N ARG A 54 -8.77 1.82 3.32
CA ARG A 54 -9.47 0.54 3.12
C ARG A 54 -10.67 0.68 2.19
N ILE A 55 -11.45 1.75 2.32
CA ILE A 55 -12.59 2.03 1.44
C ILE A 55 -12.11 2.21 0.00
N ALA A 56 -11.09 3.05 -0.22
CA ALA A 56 -10.52 3.25 -1.55
C ALA A 56 -10.01 1.94 -2.19
N GLY A 57 -9.36 1.07 -1.41
CA GLY A 57 -8.92 -0.24 -1.90
C GLY A 57 -10.08 -1.21 -2.20
N LEU A 58 -11.17 -1.15 -1.43
CA LEU A 58 -12.36 -1.96 -1.68
C LEU A 58 -13.14 -1.45 -2.91
N GLU A 59 -13.22 -0.15 -3.10
CA GLU A 59 -13.87 0.46 -4.27
C GLU A 59 -13.12 0.11 -5.56
N SER A 60 -11.78 0.19 -5.56
CA SER A 60 -10.99 -0.22 -6.73
C SER A 60 -11.17 -1.71 -7.05
N THR A 61 -11.18 -2.56 -6.03
CA THR A 61 -11.41 -4.00 -6.19
C THR A 61 -12.83 -4.26 -6.72
N LYS A 62 -13.83 -3.53 -6.22
CA LYS A 62 -15.21 -3.65 -6.67
C LYS A 62 -15.32 -3.32 -8.16
N ILE A 63 -14.75 -2.20 -8.60
CA ILE A 63 -14.77 -1.79 -10.02
C ILE A 63 -14.12 -2.87 -10.89
N ALA A 64 -12.95 -3.37 -10.50
CA ALA A 64 -12.26 -4.41 -11.27
C ALA A 64 -13.05 -5.73 -11.36
N VAL A 65 -13.77 -6.09 -10.31
CA VAL A 65 -14.63 -7.28 -10.31
C VAL A 65 -15.91 -7.05 -11.11
N GLU A 66 -16.52 -5.87 -11.01
CA GLU A 66 -17.71 -5.51 -11.82
C GLU A 66 -17.39 -5.51 -13.32
N GLU A 67 -16.21 -5.03 -13.72
CA GLU A 67 -15.74 -5.08 -15.10
C GLU A 67 -15.56 -6.53 -15.60
N GLN A 68 -14.95 -7.39 -14.79
CA GLN A 68 -14.81 -8.82 -15.13
C GLN A 68 -16.17 -9.52 -15.26
N VAL A 69 -17.11 -9.20 -14.37
CA VAL A 69 -18.48 -9.73 -14.46
C VAL A 69 -19.16 -9.23 -15.74
N ALA A 70 -19.05 -7.94 -16.04
CA ALA A 70 -19.63 -7.36 -17.25
C ALA A 70 -19.08 -8.04 -18.52
N TYR A 71 -17.76 -8.21 -18.61
CA TYR A 71 -17.12 -8.93 -19.71
C TYR A 71 -17.59 -10.39 -19.77
N ALA A 72 -17.59 -11.13 -18.66
CA ALA A 72 -18.02 -12.53 -18.62
C ALA A 72 -19.50 -12.73 -19.01
N THR A 73 -20.35 -11.72 -18.79
CA THR A 73 -21.77 -11.73 -19.23
C THR A 73 -21.99 -11.19 -20.64
N SER A 74 -20.94 -10.69 -21.31
CA SER A 74 -21.05 -10.10 -22.64
C SER A 74 -21.04 -11.17 -23.74
N GLU A 75 -21.67 -10.84 -24.87
CA GLU A 75 -21.65 -11.68 -26.08
C GLU A 75 -20.23 -11.84 -26.64
N ILE A 76 -19.36 -10.85 -26.44
CA ILE A 76 -17.95 -10.88 -26.87
C ILE A 76 -17.20 -12.02 -26.19
N ALA A 77 -17.35 -12.18 -24.87
CA ALA A 77 -16.71 -13.27 -24.15
C ALA A 77 -17.27 -14.65 -24.56
N LEU A 78 -18.55 -14.72 -24.93
CA LEU A 78 -19.16 -15.94 -25.48
C LEU A 78 -18.56 -16.27 -26.85
N GLU A 79 -18.40 -15.28 -27.73
CA GLU A 79 -17.79 -15.45 -29.05
C GLU A 79 -16.32 -15.88 -28.92
N GLU A 80 -15.52 -15.18 -28.11
CA GLU A 80 -14.11 -15.52 -27.86
C GLU A 80 -13.96 -16.96 -27.35
N TRP A 81 -14.79 -17.38 -26.40
CA TRP A 81 -14.83 -18.77 -25.96
C TRP A 81 -15.22 -19.73 -27.08
N ALA A 82 -16.23 -19.39 -27.86
CA ALA A 82 -16.70 -20.22 -28.98
C ALA A 82 -15.58 -20.41 -30.02
N ARG A 83 -14.86 -19.35 -30.39
CA ARG A 83 -13.78 -19.39 -31.39
C ARG A 83 -12.51 -20.06 -30.86
N GLU A 84 -12.04 -19.65 -29.70
CA GLU A 84 -10.73 -20.05 -29.17
C GLU A 84 -10.77 -21.39 -28.45
N SER A 85 -11.72 -21.58 -27.53
CA SER A 85 -11.76 -22.75 -26.66
C SER A 85 -12.54 -23.91 -27.26
N ASN A 86 -13.63 -23.61 -27.98
CA ASN A 86 -14.52 -24.64 -28.51
C ASN A 86 -14.42 -24.84 -30.03
N HIS A 87 -13.57 -24.05 -30.70
CA HIS A 87 -13.33 -24.09 -32.15
C HIS A 87 -14.62 -24.11 -32.99
N MET A 88 -15.65 -23.42 -32.51
CA MET A 88 -16.93 -23.28 -33.17
C MET A 88 -16.84 -22.26 -34.30
N ILE A 89 -17.52 -22.57 -35.39
CA ILE A 89 -17.62 -21.73 -36.59
C ILE A 89 -19.05 -21.27 -36.80
N GLU A 90 -19.24 -20.01 -37.16
CA GLU A 90 -20.54 -19.49 -37.55
C GLU A 90 -20.88 -19.82 -39.01
N PRO A 91 -22.18 -19.85 -39.38
CA PRO A 91 -22.60 -20.09 -40.76
C PRO A 91 -22.06 -19.01 -41.71
N GLY A 92 -21.01 -19.36 -42.47
CA GLY A 92 -20.35 -18.44 -43.40
C GLY A 92 -18.83 -18.34 -43.20
N ASP A 93 -18.31 -18.81 -42.07
CA ASP A 93 -16.86 -18.80 -41.80
C ASP A 93 -16.12 -19.98 -42.44
N GLN A 94 -14.85 -19.74 -42.81
CA GLN A 94 -13.97 -20.74 -43.39
C GLN A 94 -12.85 -21.10 -42.40
N ALA A 95 -12.91 -22.30 -41.82
CA ALA A 95 -11.91 -22.78 -40.87
C ALA A 95 -10.57 -23.06 -41.59
N ILE A 96 -9.51 -22.33 -41.22
CA ILE A 96 -8.15 -22.56 -41.68
C ILE A 96 -7.36 -23.22 -40.55
N VAL A 97 -6.97 -24.48 -40.74
CA VAL A 97 -6.09 -25.19 -39.80
C VAL A 97 -4.65 -25.06 -40.27
N LEU A 98 -3.80 -24.46 -39.43
CA LEU A 98 -2.37 -24.41 -39.67
C LEU A 98 -1.77 -25.79 -39.40
N ILE A 99 -1.41 -26.50 -40.47
CA ILE A 99 -0.63 -27.74 -40.37
C ILE A 99 0.84 -27.32 -40.35
N ALA A 100 1.54 -27.62 -39.26
CA ALA A 100 2.99 -27.44 -39.22
C ALA A 100 3.62 -28.32 -40.32
N PRO A 101 4.54 -27.78 -41.15
CA PRO A 101 5.26 -28.62 -42.10
C PRO A 101 6.08 -29.67 -41.35
N ASP A 102 6.01 -30.93 -41.79
CA ASP A 102 6.72 -32.07 -41.17
C ASP A 102 8.25 -31.89 -41.15
N GLU A 103 8.79 -31.02 -42.02
CA GLU A 103 10.21 -30.66 -42.05
C GLU A 103 10.40 -29.21 -41.62
N GLN A 104 10.66 -29.02 -40.32
CA GLN A 104 11.44 -27.88 -39.87
C GLN A 104 12.85 -28.01 -40.44
N LEU A 105 13.07 -27.49 -41.66
CA LEU A 105 14.40 -27.13 -42.11
C LEU A 105 14.91 -26.06 -41.14
N SER A 106 15.57 -26.54 -40.09
CA SER A 106 16.21 -25.70 -39.09
C SER A 106 17.35 -25.00 -39.81
N THR A 107 17.12 -23.79 -40.30
CA THR A 107 18.22 -22.91 -40.66
C THR A 107 19.01 -22.69 -39.37
N PRO A 108 20.30 -23.06 -39.31
CA PRO A 108 21.09 -22.83 -38.10
C PRO A 108 21.15 -21.33 -37.88
N VAL A 109 20.45 -20.86 -36.85
CA VAL A 109 20.65 -19.51 -36.32
C VAL A 109 22.10 -19.47 -35.84
N PRO A 110 22.94 -18.51 -36.29
CA PRO A 110 24.28 -18.40 -35.77
C PRO A 110 24.16 -18.20 -34.26
N THR A 111 24.72 -19.13 -33.50
CA THR A 111 24.86 -18.97 -32.05
C THR A 111 25.63 -17.68 -31.81
N PRO A 112 25.11 -16.73 -31.02
CA PRO A 112 25.87 -15.54 -30.68
C PRO A 112 27.17 -16.02 -30.04
N VAL A 113 28.30 -15.57 -30.59
CA VAL A 113 29.59 -15.72 -29.94
C VAL A 113 29.44 -15.06 -28.58
N ALA A 114 29.51 -15.84 -27.51
CA ALA A 114 29.54 -15.30 -26.17
C ALA A 114 30.75 -14.37 -26.10
N GLU A 115 30.49 -13.08 -25.95
CA GLU A 115 31.54 -12.13 -25.58
C GLU A 115 32.13 -12.64 -24.27
N GLU A 116 33.46 -12.80 -24.22
CA GLU A 116 34.13 -13.27 -23.03
C GLU A 116 33.85 -12.25 -21.91
N GLU A 117 32.86 -12.55 -21.07
CA GLU A 117 32.65 -11.82 -19.83
C GLU A 117 33.94 -11.93 -19.03
N ILE A 118 34.72 -10.85 -19.01
CA ILE A 118 35.88 -10.72 -18.16
C ILE A 118 35.36 -10.85 -16.73
N LYS A 119 35.45 -12.06 -16.16
CA LYS A 119 35.05 -12.32 -14.78
C LYS A 119 36.06 -11.67 -13.87
N LEU A 120 35.87 -10.37 -13.62
CA LEU A 120 36.59 -9.64 -12.59
C LEU A 120 36.36 -10.36 -11.26
N SER A 121 37.43 -10.59 -10.51
CA SER A 121 37.33 -11.12 -9.16
C SER A 121 36.51 -10.16 -8.30
N ASN A 122 35.76 -10.66 -7.31
CA ASN A 122 34.98 -9.82 -6.38
C ASN A 122 35.82 -8.65 -5.82
N PHE A 123 37.11 -8.88 -5.56
CA PHE A 123 38.02 -7.83 -5.08
C PHE A 123 38.28 -6.72 -6.12
N GLU A 124 38.43 -7.08 -7.39
CA GLU A 124 38.61 -6.15 -8.49
C GLU A 124 37.34 -5.34 -8.74
N THR A 125 36.17 -5.97 -8.63
CA THR A 125 34.87 -5.28 -8.68
C THR A 125 34.76 -4.23 -7.57
N TRP A 126 35.13 -4.58 -6.33
CA TRP A 126 35.10 -3.63 -5.22
C TRP A 126 36.10 -2.49 -5.38
N LYS A 127 37.30 -2.79 -5.89
CA LYS A 127 38.30 -1.77 -6.18
C LYS A 127 37.79 -0.77 -7.24
N LEU A 128 37.21 -1.26 -8.32
CA LEU A 128 36.64 -0.44 -9.39
C LEU A 128 35.49 0.44 -8.87
N LEU A 129 34.59 -0.10 -8.05
CA LEU A 129 33.46 0.66 -7.48
C LEU A 129 33.90 1.77 -6.53
N LEU A 130 34.97 1.55 -5.75
CA LEU A 130 35.42 2.49 -4.73
C LEU A 130 36.35 3.58 -5.27
N PHE A 131 37.15 3.27 -6.30
CA PHE A 131 38.20 4.17 -6.78
C PHE A 131 38.02 4.59 -8.24
N GLY A 132 37.06 4.01 -8.97
CA GLY A 132 36.85 4.27 -10.39
C GLY A 132 37.86 3.53 -11.28
N GLU A 133 37.57 3.51 -12.57
CA GLU A 133 38.51 3.09 -13.62
C GLU A 133 39.46 4.28 -13.87
N ASP A 134 40.77 4.10 -13.69
CA ASP A 134 41.77 5.13 -14.02
C ASP A 134 41.80 5.41 -15.54
#